data_AF-A0AA39P2A5-F1
#
_entry.id   AF-A0AA39P2A5-F1
#
_cell.length_a   1.000
_cell.length_b   1.000
_cell.length_c   1.000
_cell.angle_alpha   90.00
_cell.angle_beta   90.00
_cell.angle_gamma   90.00
#
_symmetry.space_group_name_H-M   'P 1'
#
loop_
_entity.id
_entity.type
_entity.pdbx_description
1 polymer ?
#
loop_
_entity_poly.entity_id
_entity_poly.type
_entity_poly.pdbx_seq_one_letter_code
_entity_poly.pdbx_strand_id
1 'polypeptide(L)'
;MAVDSFQLYGDIPSFNLDADRYTVLKLLYTLVSSREFGGDASVRIEDLRITLVIFLRVFNSTSPRPRFIPEEWCTPTMTTAFVRIAFQGDAWASQYKPAYGYTSELTTAAELVHYLLQFPPVINEVFSYFVSRRLLGPIASFRGSDFARTHDLSIILNAFVAGLESNVLDPETIQRSTDYLFEPDNLVTVCSVLLTCIRGHSTLRCLALLRRDHPAWSECLTKLDTIPVQFGAEAYLDSHDIIDFREFVDRGCVGAYGIDKPDSHTPRRDHDGPSCPPEDSLSRLRLWLNQLWPRLGVRATNEEVVMSGVGQV
;
A
#
# COMPACT_ATOMS: atom_id res chain seq x y z
N MET A 1 29.04 -9.48 17.38
CA MET A 1 28.61 -9.54 15.97
C MET A 1 27.18 -10.04 15.99
N ALA A 2 26.23 -9.11 16.07
CA ALA A 2 24.81 -9.40 16.02
C ALA A 2 24.39 -9.30 14.55
N VAL A 3 23.75 -10.35 14.05
CA VAL A 3 23.09 -10.34 12.75
C VAL A 3 21.79 -9.58 12.96
N ASP A 4 21.80 -8.30 12.62
CA ASP A 4 20.60 -7.48 12.65
C ASP A 4 19.61 -8.01 11.62
N SER A 5 18.47 -8.50 12.13
CA SER A 5 17.35 -8.92 11.31
C SER A 5 16.82 -7.70 10.57
N PHE A 6 16.91 -7.71 9.23
CA PHE A 6 16.23 -6.76 8.38
C PHE A 6 14.71 -6.93 8.55
N GLN A 7 14.12 -6.10 9.39
CA GLN A 7 12.68 -5.87 9.39
C GLN A 7 12.33 -5.15 8.09
N LEU A 8 11.83 -5.88 7.09
CA LEU A 8 11.12 -5.29 5.95
C LEU A 8 9.72 -4.88 6.40
N TYR A 9 9.71 -3.86 7.26
CA TYR A 9 8.56 -3.09 7.74
C TYR A 9 9.09 -1.72 8.16
N GLY A 10 9.57 -0.97 7.17
CA GLY A 10 10.32 0.26 7.37
C GLY A 10 11.18 0.54 6.16
N ASP A 11 11.43 1.83 5.93
CA ASP A 11 12.26 2.42 4.88
C ASP A 11 13.23 1.43 4.23
N ILE A 12 13.03 1.12 2.94
CA ILE A 12 14.04 0.38 2.18
C ILE A 12 15.27 1.29 2.15
N PRO A 13 16.40 0.90 2.75
CA PRO A 13 17.57 1.75 2.78
C PRO A 13 18.00 2.07 1.35
N SER A 14 18.32 3.34 1.11
CA SER A 14 18.87 3.76 -0.17
C SER A 14 20.35 3.42 -0.21
N PHE A 15 20.77 2.75 -1.27
CA PHE A 15 22.14 2.36 -1.50
C PHE A 15 22.68 3.07 -2.73
N ASN A 16 23.98 3.35 -2.70
CA ASN A 16 24.67 3.94 -3.83
C ASN A 16 24.64 3.01 -5.04
N LEU A 17 24.51 3.58 -6.23
CA LEU A 17 24.68 2.86 -7.48
C LEU A 17 26.13 2.42 -7.67
N ASP A 18 26.42 1.14 -7.40
CA ASP A 18 27.68 0.47 -7.69
C ASP A 18 27.60 -0.37 -8.98
N ALA A 19 28.72 -1.02 -9.36
CA ALA A 19 28.81 -1.82 -10.58
C ALA A 19 27.88 -3.05 -10.55
N ASP A 20 27.67 -3.64 -9.37
CA ASP A 20 26.85 -4.84 -9.22
C ASP A 20 25.36 -4.49 -9.35
N ARG A 21 24.91 -3.46 -8.63
CA ARG A 21 23.54 -2.92 -8.73
C ARG A 21 23.24 -2.43 -10.13
N TYR A 22 24.19 -1.76 -10.78
CA TYR A 22 24.05 -1.35 -12.17
C TYR A 22 23.80 -2.57 -13.09
N THR A 23 24.59 -3.62 -12.94
CA THR A 23 24.49 -4.85 -13.76
C THR A 23 23.17 -5.58 -13.50
N VAL A 24 22.80 -5.75 -12.23
CA VAL A 24 21.55 -6.39 -11.80
C VAL A 24 20.34 -5.61 -12.31
N LEU A 25 20.30 -4.29 -12.13
CA LEU A 25 19.20 -3.47 -12.64
C LEU A 25 19.12 -3.49 -14.16
N LYS A 26 20.25 -3.51 -14.86
CA LYS A 26 20.25 -3.57 -16.32
C LYS A 26 19.68 -4.89 -16.82
N LEU A 27 20.05 -6.00 -16.20
CA LEU A 27 19.50 -7.32 -16.50
C LEU A 27 18.00 -7.37 -16.19
N LEU A 28 17.60 -7.02 -14.97
CA LEU A 28 16.21 -7.06 -14.53
C LEU A 28 15.32 -6.14 -15.37
N TYR A 29 15.77 -4.92 -15.65
CA TYR A 29 15.04 -3.99 -16.52
C TYR A 29 14.86 -4.55 -17.93
N THR A 30 15.91 -5.16 -18.50
CA THR A 30 15.82 -5.82 -19.82
C THR A 30 14.80 -6.97 -19.81
N LEU A 31 14.76 -7.75 -18.74
CA LEU A 31 13.79 -8.84 -18.58
C LEU A 31 12.36 -8.32 -18.48
N VAL A 32 12.08 -7.40 -17.55
CA VAL A 32 10.71 -6.93 -17.29
C VAL A 32 10.15 -6.03 -18.39
N SER A 33 11.02 -5.44 -19.22
CA SER A 33 10.63 -4.64 -20.40
C SER A 33 10.53 -5.48 -21.68
N SER A 34 10.92 -6.76 -21.65
CA SER A 34 10.76 -7.65 -22.80
C SER A 34 9.29 -7.86 -23.12
N ARG A 35 8.96 -7.91 -24.42
CA ARG A 35 7.59 -8.21 -24.90
C ARG A 35 7.10 -9.60 -24.49
N GLU A 36 8.03 -10.51 -24.22
CA GLU A 36 7.74 -11.89 -23.81
C GLU A 36 7.40 -11.98 -22.31
N PHE A 37 7.76 -10.95 -21.53
CA PHE A 37 7.58 -10.96 -20.08
C PHE A 37 6.09 -10.96 -19.72
N GLY A 38 5.64 -12.06 -19.13
CA GLY A 38 4.24 -12.29 -18.79
C GLY A 38 3.33 -12.64 -19.97
N GLY A 39 3.85 -12.70 -21.20
CA GLY A 39 3.11 -13.11 -22.40
C GLY A 39 3.35 -14.56 -22.82
N ASP A 40 4.47 -15.16 -22.39
CA ASP A 40 4.80 -16.55 -22.67
C ASP A 40 4.27 -17.48 -21.57
N ALA A 41 3.45 -18.47 -21.97
CA ALA A 41 2.91 -19.50 -21.08
C ALA A 41 3.98 -20.49 -20.58
N SER A 42 5.18 -20.46 -21.14
CA SER A 42 6.30 -21.33 -20.72
C SER A 42 6.90 -20.94 -19.36
N VAL A 43 6.77 -19.66 -18.96
CA VAL A 43 7.34 -19.15 -17.71
C VAL A 43 6.32 -19.29 -16.59
N ARG A 44 6.76 -19.84 -15.45
CA ARG A 44 5.89 -19.98 -14.29
C ARG A 44 5.53 -18.62 -13.71
N ILE A 45 4.27 -18.48 -13.29
CA ILE A 45 3.79 -17.23 -12.71
C ILE A 45 4.55 -16.84 -11.43
N GLU A 46 5.02 -17.81 -10.66
CA GLU A 46 5.85 -17.55 -9.48
C GLU A 46 7.18 -16.89 -9.85
N ASP A 47 7.83 -17.35 -10.92
CA ASP A 47 9.12 -16.81 -11.37
C ASP A 47 8.96 -15.36 -11.88
N LEU A 48 7.85 -15.07 -12.56
CA LEU A 48 7.50 -13.71 -12.98
C LEU A 48 7.31 -12.78 -11.77
N ARG A 49 6.59 -13.24 -10.74
CA ARG A 49 6.37 -12.47 -9.51
C ARG A 49 7.67 -12.21 -8.76
N ILE A 50 8.50 -13.23 -8.59
CA ILE A 50 9.81 -13.11 -7.95
C ILE A 50 10.67 -12.09 -8.70
N THR A 51 10.71 -12.19 -10.04
CA THR A 51 11.47 -11.26 -10.88
C THR A 51 11.01 -9.81 -10.68
N LEU A 52 9.69 -9.56 -10.63
CA LEU A 52 9.14 -8.23 -10.39
C LEU A 52 9.45 -7.71 -8.99
N VAL A 53 9.29 -8.53 -7.95
CA VAL A 53 9.62 -8.14 -6.57
C VAL A 53 11.09 -7.76 -6.46
N ILE A 54 12.00 -8.58 -7.00
CA ILE A 54 13.43 -8.28 -6.99
C ILE A 54 13.71 -6.99 -7.76
N PHE A 55 13.14 -6.83 -8.96
CA PHE A 55 13.31 -5.61 -9.74
C PHE A 55 12.84 -4.36 -8.99
N LEU A 56 11.63 -4.36 -8.42
CA LEU A 56 11.08 -3.23 -7.67
C LEU A 56 11.89 -2.92 -6.41
N ARG A 57 12.35 -3.96 -5.68
CA ARG A 57 13.23 -3.80 -4.51
C ARG A 57 14.56 -3.15 -4.88
N VAL A 58 15.24 -3.67 -5.90
CA VAL A 58 16.54 -3.13 -6.32
C VAL A 58 16.37 -1.72 -6.92
N PHE A 59 15.30 -1.50 -7.69
CA PHE A 59 15.01 -0.21 -8.31
C PHE A 59 14.74 0.87 -7.25
N ASN A 60 13.87 0.60 -6.28
CA ASN A 60 13.53 1.56 -5.22
C ASN A 60 14.65 1.76 -4.18
N SER A 61 15.54 0.77 -4.02
CA SER A 61 16.68 0.87 -3.10
C SER A 61 17.94 1.48 -3.70
N THR A 62 17.96 1.87 -4.98
CA THR A 62 19.17 2.34 -5.65
C THR A 62 19.12 3.83 -5.95
N SER A 63 20.14 4.57 -5.49
CA SER A 63 20.33 6.00 -5.74
C SER A 63 21.78 6.30 -6.14
N PRO A 64 22.05 7.17 -7.11
CA PRO A 64 21.09 7.78 -8.02
C PRO A 64 20.49 6.75 -8.99
N ARG A 65 19.35 7.07 -9.61
CA ARG A 65 18.75 6.22 -10.64
C ARG A 65 19.71 6.06 -11.83
N PRO A 66 19.91 4.83 -12.35
CA PRO A 66 20.81 4.61 -13.46
C PRO A 66 20.25 5.20 -14.76
N ARG A 67 21.11 5.86 -15.54
CA ARG A 67 20.72 6.59 -16.76
C ARG A 67 20.10 5.76 -17.88
N PHE A 68 20.27 4.43 -17.85
CA PHE A 68 19.66 3.54 -18.85
C PHE A 68 18.18 3.27 -18.58
N ILE A 69 17.67 3.58 -17.39
CA ILE A 69 16.25 3.53 -17.06
C ILE A 69 15.69 4.94 -17.24
N PRO A 70 14.83 5.19 -18.24
CA PRO A 70 14.18 6.48 -18.40
C PRO A 70 13.35 6.87 -17.18
N GLU A 71 13.05 8.16 -17.01
CA GLU A 71 12.17 8.61 -15.93
C GLU A 71 10.76 7.99 -16.05
N GLU A 72 10.23 7.95 -17.27
CA GLU A 72 8.96 7.32 -17.65
C GLU A 72 9.14 5.89 -18.19
N TRP A 73 9.97 5.08 -17.53
CA TRP A 73 10.29 3.73 -18.02
C TRP A 73 9.09 2.75 -18.01
N CYS A 74 8.11 2.97 -17.13
CA CYS A 74 6.99 2.06 -16.98
C CYS A 74 5.91 2.38 -18.01
N THR A 75 5.93 1.66 -19.13
CA THR A 75 4.97 1.85 -20.22
C THR A 75 3.58 1.30 -19.86
N PRO A 76 2.48 1.76 -20.48
CA PRO A 76 1.14 1.21 -20.24
C PRO A 76 1.05 -0.32 -20.44
N THR A 77 1.80 -0.86 -21.41
CA THR A 77 1.90 -2.31 -21.64
C THR A 77 2.57 -3.03 -20.48
N MET A 78 3.65 -2.47 -19.92
CA MET A 78 4.31 -3.02 -18.74
C MET A 78 3.39 -2.96 -17.52
N THR A 79 2.74 -1.81 -17.30
CA THR A 79 1.75 -1.63 -16.23
C THR A 79 0.67 -2.72 -16.28
N THR A 80 0.06 -2.94 -17.45
CA THR A 80 -0.95 -3.99 -17.63
C THR A 80 -0.39 -5.38 -17.33
N ALA A 81 0.83 -5.69 -17.78
CA ALA A 81 1.47 -6.98 -17.52
C ALA A 81 1.77 -7.18 -16.03
N PHE A 82 2.28 -6.16 -15.34
CA PHE A 82 2.61 -6.22 -13.91
C PHE A 82 1.37 -6.48 -13.07
N VAL A 83 0.28 -5.75 -13.35
CA VAL A 83 -1.01 -5.93 -12.67
C VAL A 83 -1.55 -7.34 -12.91
N ARG A 84 -1.53 -7.82 -14.17
CA ARG A 84 -1.95 -9.19 -14.48
C ARG A 84 -1.13 -10.23 -13.71
N ILE A 85 0.19 -10.09 -13.69
CA ILE A 85 1.10 -11.01 -12.99
C ILE A 85 0.82 -11.02 -11.48
N ALA A 86 0.61 -9.85 -10.88
CA ALA A 86 0.32 -9.72 -9.46
C ALA A 86 -0.95 -10.48 -9.07
N PHE A 87 -2.06 -10.22 -9.79
CA PHE A 87 -3.37 -10.74 -9.41
C PHE A 87 -3.76 -12.09 -10.04
N GLN A 88 -2.86 -12.77 -10.76
CA GLN A 88 -3.19 -14.04 -11.42
C GLN A 88 -3.46 -15.17 -10.40
N GLY A 89 -4.63 -15.80 -10.47
CA GLY A 89 -4.94 -17.03 -9.72
C GLY A 89 -5.06 -16.84 -8.20
N ASP A 90 -5.54 -15.68 -7.74
CA ASP A 90 -5.87 -15.35 -6.34
C ASP A 90 -4.77 -15.57 -5.29
N ALA A 91 -3.54 -15.86 -5.72
CA ALA A 91 -2.41 -16.14 -4.84
C ALA A 91 -2.06 -14.97 -3.92
N TRP A 92 -2.41 -13.74 -4.30
CA TRP A 92 -2.24 -12.53 -3.49
C TRP A 92 -3.12 -12.50 -2.24
N ALA A 93 -4.25 -13.22 -2.25
CA ALA A 93 -5.17 -13.37 -1.13
C ALA A 93 -5.10 -14.78 -0.50
N SER A 94 -4.19 -15.64 -0.98
CA SER A 94 -4.08 -17.03 -0.56
C SER A 94 -3.13 -17.19 0.63
N GLN A 95 -3.42 -18.20 1.46
CA GLN A 95 -2.70 -18.54 2.69
C GLN A 95 -1.37 -19.30 2.45
N TYR A 96 -0.91 -19.44 1.20
CA TYR A 96 0.13 -20.40 0.87
C TYR A 96 1.54 -19.97 1.33
N LYS A 97 2.31 -20.93 1.87
CA LYS A 97 3.63 -20.73 2.51
C LYS A 97 4.62 -19.88 1.70
N PRO A 98 5.47 -19.08 2.38
CA PRO A 98 6.56 -18.38 1.71
C PRO A 98 7.46 -19.34 0.96
N ALA A 99 7.80 -19.00 -0.28
CA ALA A 99 8.83 -19.70 -1.02
C ALA A 99 10.19 -19.38 -0.39
N TYR A 100 10.83 -20.42 0.16
CA TYR A 100 12.23 -20.46 0.58
C TYR A 100 12.69 -19.41 1.62
N GLY A 101 12.72 -19.83 2.89
CA GLY A 101 13.81 -19.48 3.83
C GLY A 101 13.97 -18.03 4.30
N TYR A 102 13.18 -17.07 3.82
CA TYR A 102 13.20 -15.70 4.32
C TYR A 102 12.18 -15.52 5.46
N THR A 103 12.65 -14.95 6.56
CA THR A 103 11.89 -14.66 7.79
C THR A 103 10.97 -13.44 7.65
N SER A 104 10.43 -13.18 6.46
CA SER A 104 9.53 -12.05 6.18
C SER A 104 8.19 -12.56 5.70
N GLU A 105 7.13 -12.03 6.30
CA GLU A 105 5.85 -12.66 6.58
C GLU A 105 4.85 -12.65 5.39
N LEU A 106 5.19 -12.00 4.27
CA LEU A 106 4.35 -11.88 3.07
C LEU A 106 4.64 -12.97 2.02
N THR A 107 3.60 -13.46 1.35
CA THR A 107 3.78 -14.20 0.09
C THR A 107 4.33 -13.28 -1.01
N THR A 108 5.09 -13.82 -1.97
CA THR A 108 5.62 -13.03 -3.09
C THR A 108 4.52 -12.32 -3.89
N ALA A 109 3.34 -12.95 -4.01
CA ALA A 109 2.20 -12.34 -4.67
C ALA A 109 1.64 -11.16 -3.86
N ALA A 110 1.48 -11.31 -2.54
CA ALA A 110 1.00 -10.26 -1.66
C ALA A 110 1.99 -9.09 -1.59
N GLU A 111 3.29 -9.38 -1.49
CA GLU A 111 4.34 -8.37 -1.53
C GLU A 111 4.31 -7.58 -2.84
N LEU A 112 4.18 -8.27 -3.98
CA LEU A 112 4.08 -7.60 -5.27
C LEU A 112 2.87 -6.67 -5.33
N VAL A 113 1.69 -7.14 -4.91
CA VAL A 113 0.48 -6.30 -4.87
C VAL A 113 0.69 -5.08 -3.96
N HIS A 114 1.27 -5.28 -2.78
CA HIS A 114 1.59 -4.19 -1.86
C HIS A 114 2.51 -3.14 -2.49
N TYR A 115 3.56 -3.56 -3.21
CA TYR A 115 4.42 -2.62 -3.95
C TYR A 115 3.66 -1.85 -5.02
N LEU A 116 2.84 -2.54 -5.82
CA LEU A 116 2.12 -1.91 -6.92
C LEU A 116 1.06 -0.90 -6.42
N LEU A 117 0.47 -1.13 -5.24
CA LEU A 117 -0.44 -0.18 -4.58
C LEU A 117 0.24 1.12 -4.12
N GLN A 118 1.56 1.14 -4.05
CA GLN A 118 2.34 2.31 -3.64
C GLN A 118 3.19 2.89 -4.77
N PHE A 119 3.12 2.30 -5.97
CA PHE A 119 3.99 2.66 -7.07
C PHE A 119 3.25 3.57 -8.07
N PRO A 120 3.56 4.89 -8.10
CA PRO A 120 2.78 5.87 -8.87
C PRO A 120 2.52 5.53 -10.34
N PRO A 121 3.46 4.93 -11.10
CA PRO A 121 3.22 4.62 -12.51
C PRO A 121 2.16 3.53 -12.75
N VAL A 122 1.77 2.78 -11.72
CA VAL A 122 0.92 1.57 -11.86
C VAL A 122 -0.33 1.67 -10.97
N ILE A 123 -0.32 2.55 -9.97
CA ILE A 123 -1.37 2.63 -8.95
C ILE A 123 -2.79 2.81 -9.53
N ASN A 124 -2.98 3.66 -10.55
CA ASN A 124 -4.28 3.83 -11.21
C ASN A 124 -4.82 2.54 -11.85
N GLU A 125 -3.94 1.79 -12.52
CA GLU A 125 -4.30 0.52 -13.16
C GLU A 125 -4.58 -0.55 -12.10
N VAL A 126 -3.79 -0.59 -11.02
CA VAL A 126 -4.00 -1.51 -9.90
C VAL A 126 -5.38 -1.29 -9.27
N PHE A 127 -5.74 -0.04 -8.98
CA PHE A 127 -7.03 0.29 -8.39
C PHE A 127 -8.19 -0.01 -9.35
N SER A 128 -8.06 0.35 -10.62
CA SER A 128 -9.06 0.05 -11.65
C SER A 128 -9.24 -1.46 -11.84
N TYR A 129 -8.15 -2.23 -11.83
CA TYR A 129 -8.19 -3.68 -11.90
C TYR A 129 -8.85 -4.29 -10.66
N PHE A 130 -8.52 -3.79 -9.47
CA PHE A 130 -9.08 -4.25 -8.20
C PHE A 130 -10.61 -4.13 -8.17
N VAL A 131 -11.13 -2.99 -8.63
CA VAL A 131 -12.57 -2.72 -8.74
C VAL A 131 -13.22 -3.55 -9.85
N SER A 132 -12.68 -3.49 -11.07
CA SER A 132 -13.28 -4.14 -12.25
C SER A 132 -13.33 -5.67 -12.12
N ARG A 133 -12.36 -6.26 -11.42
CA ARG A 133 -12.29 -7.70 -11.15
C ARG A 133 -13.00 -8.11 -9.86
N ARG A 134 -13.61 -7.16 -9.15
CA ARG A 134 -14.36 -7.40 -7.91
C ARG A 134 -13.55 -8.19 -6.88
N LEU A 135 -12.31 -7.77 -6.64
CA LEU A 135 -11.32 -8.53 -5.87
C LEU A 135 -11.64 -8.69 -4.37
N LEU A 136 -12.62 -7.95 -3.82
CA LEU A 136 -13.15 -8.19 -2.47
C LEU A 136 -14.14 -9.36 -2.41
N GLY A 137 -14.74 -9.74 -3.54
CA GLY A 137 -15.71 -10.83 -3.61
C GLY A 137 -15.16 -12.18 -3.11
N PRO A 138 -13.98 -12.64 -3.60
CA PRO A 138 -13.35 -13.86 -3.08
C PRO A 138 -13.07 -13.80 -1.58
N ILE A 139 -12.70 -12.63 -1.06
CA ILE A 139 -12.39 -12.42 0.37
C ILE A 139 -13.65 -12.50 1.23
N ALA A 140 -14.79 -11.98 0.75
CA ALA A 140 -16.06 -12.03 1.47
C ALA A 140 -16.53 -13.47 1.78
N SER A 141 -16.01 -14.45 1.04
CA SER A 141 -16.30 -15.87 1.24
C SER A 141 -15.47 -16.53 2.35
N PHE A 142 -14.39 -15.89 2.83
CA PHE A 142 -13.55 -16.43 3.89
C PHE A 142 -14.35 -16.62 5.19
N ARG A 143 -13.95 -17.57 6.03
CA ARG A 143 -14.60 -17.86 7.32
C ARG A 143 -13.57 -18.21 8.39
N GLY A 144 -13.80 -17.77 9.63
CA GLY A 144 -13.06 -18.19 10.82
C GLY A 144 -11.53 -18.11 10.67
N SER A 145 -10.86 -19.28 10.67
CA SER A 145 -9.40 -19.41 10.61
C SER A 145 -8.74 -18.82 9.36
N ASP A 146 -9.52 -18.60 8.30
CA ASP A 146 -9.02 -17.99 7.07
C ASP A 146 -8.63 -16.53 7.28
N PHE A 147 -9.35 -15.79 8.14
CA PHE A 147 -9.06 -14.39 8.44
C PHE A 147 -7.96 -14.22 9.49
N ALA A 148 -7.95 -15.08 10.50
CA ALA A 148 -7.00 -15.03 11.62
C ALA A 148 -5.54 -15.23 11.19
N ARG A 149 -5.28 -15.61 9.93
CA ARG A 149 -3.94 -15.86 9.40
C ARG A 149 -3.58 -15.04 8.17
N THR A 150 -4.44 -14.11 7.71
CA THR A 150 -4.17 -13.30 6.52
C THR A 150 -3.58 -11.93 6.90
N HIS A 151 -2.40 -11.96 7.54
CA HIS A 151 -1.61 -10.74 7.76
C HIS A 151 -1.40 -9.98 6.44
N ASP A 152 -1.04 -10.71 5.39
CA ASP A 152 -0.92 -10.24 3.99
C ASP A 152 -2.11 -9.44 3.51
N LEU A 153 -3.31 -9.95 3.74
CA LEU A 153 -4.51 -9.29 3.26
C LEU A 153 -4.75 -7.97 4.00
N SER A 154 -4.52 -7.94 5.30
CA SER A 154 -4.63 -6.70 6.08
C SER A 154 -3.66 -5.63 5.57
N ILE A 155 -2.44 -6.01 5.19
CA ILE A 155 -1.44 -5.10 4.62
C ILE A 155 -1.89 -4.55 3.27
N ILE A 156 -2.42 -5.42 2.41
CA ILE A 156 -2.93 -5.03 1.09
C ILE A 156 -4.12 -4.08 1.23
N LEU A 157 -5.08 -4.39 2.10
CA LEU A 157 -6.25 -3.54 2.33
C LEU A 157 -5.86 -2.21 3.01
N ASN A 158 -4.89 -2.23 3.92
CA ASN A 158 -4.28 -1.02 4.47
C ASN A 158 -3.72 -0.13 3.37
N ALA A 159 -2.89 -0.68 2.48
CA ALA A 159 -2.29 0.06 1.37
C ALA A 159 -3.36 0.55 0.37
N PHE A 160 -4.40 -0.26 0.11
CA PHE A 160 -5.49 0.11 -0.79
C PHE A 160 -6.30 1.30 -0.24
N VAL A 161 -6.73 1.25 1.03
CA VAL A 161 -7.49 2.34 1.64
C VAL A 161 -6.62 3.59 1.81
N ALA A 162 -5.38 3.46 2.27
CA ALA A 162 -4.44 4.59 2.38
C ALA A 162 -4.17 5.23 1.00
N GLY A 163 -4.11 4.44 -0.06
CA GLY A 163 -3.96 4.93 -1.42
C GLY A 163 -5.11 5.83 -1.89
N LEU A 164 -6.33 5.69 -1.35
CA LEU A 164 -7.46 6.56 -1.70
C LEU A 164 -7.31 7.99 -1.17
N GLU A 165 -6.47 8.20 -0.16
CA GLU A 165 -6.12 9.55 0.32
C GLU A 165 -4.97 10.18 -0.51
N SER A 166 -4.37 9.42 -1.43
CA SER A 166 -3.26 9.88 -2.25
C SER A 166 -3.71 10.87 -3.32
N ASN A 167 -2.92 11.91 -3.54
CA ASN A 167 -3.08 12.85 -4.64
C ASN A 167 -2.53 12.32 -5.99
N VAL A 168 -2.10 11.06 -6.04
CA VAL A 168 -1.53 10.40 -7.22
C VAL A 168 -2.60 9.70 -8.06
N LEU A 169 -3.69 9.24 -7.44
CA LEU A 169 -4.78 8.56 -8.14
C LEU A 169 -5.64 9.55 -8.92
N ASP A 170 -6.14 9.09 -10.07
CA ASP A 170 -7.09 9.85 -10.86
C ASP A 170 -8.40 10.01 -10.09
N PRO A 171 -9.05 11.19 -10.11
CA PRO A 171 -10.29 11.41 -9.35
C PRO A 171 -11.40 10.40 -9.66
N GLU A 172 -11.48 9.94 -10.92
CA GLU A 172 -12.44 8.92 -11.33
C GLU A 172 -12.12 7.55 -10.72
N THR A 173 -10.85 7.18 -10.64
CA THR A 173 -10.39 5.94 -10.00
C THR A 173 -10.68 5.99 -8.50
N ILE A 174 -10.39 7.11 -7.82
CA ILE A 174 -10.74 7.31 -6.40
C ILE A 174 -12.24 7.12 -6.19
N GLN A 175 -13.07 7.77 -7.03
CA GLN A 175 -14.51 7.68 -6.91
C GLN A 175 -15.01 6.24 -7.12
N ARG A 176 -14.60 5.57 -8.20
CA ARG A 176 -14.97 4.17 -8.50
C ARG A 176 -14.54 3.21 -7.39
N SER A 177 -13.32 3.34 -6.90
CA SER A 177 -12.80 2.51 -5.81
C SER A 177 -13.51 2.78 -4.48
N THR A 178 -13.86 4.04 -4.20
CA THR A 178 -14.67 4.40 -3.04
C THR A 178 -16.08 3.81 -3.15
N ASP A 179 -16.76 3.98 -4.28
CA ASP A 179 -18.08 3.38 -4.51
C ASP A 179 -18.06 1.87 -4.33
N TYR A 180 -17.03 1.20 -4.84
CA TYR A 180 -16.84 -0.23 -4.68
C TYR A 180 -16.63 -0.64 -3.21
N LEU A 181 -15.79 0.07 -2.45
CA LEU A 181 -15.57 -0.20 -1.01
C LEU A 181 -16.85 -0.07 -0.19
N PHE A 182 -17.71 0.89 -0.54
CA PHE A 182 -18.92 1.20 0.21
C PHE A 182 -20.16 0.40 -0.22
N GLU A 183 -19.99 -0.59 -1.11
CA GLU A 183 -21.01 -1.63 -1.29
C GLU A 183 -21.15 -2.45 0.00
N PRO A 184 -22.37 -2.84 0.42
CA PRO A 184 -22.61 -3.38 1.77
C PRO A 184 -21.72 -4.56 2.16
N ASP A 185 -21.55 -5.55 1.28
CA ASP A 185 -20.75 -6.75 1.58
C ASP A 185 -19.24 -6.46 1.55
N ASN A 186 -18.79 -5.53 0.70
CA ASN A 186 -17.39 -5.14 0.61
C ASN A 186 -16.96 -4.36 1.85
N LEU A 187 -17.81 -3.45 2.33
CA LEU A 187 -17.54 -2.64 3.51
C LEU A 187 -17.38 -3.54 4.75
N VAL A 188 -18.30 -4.49 4.93
CA VAL A 188 -18.22 -5.50 6.00
C VAL A 188 -16.92 -6.28 5.88
N THR A 189 -16.59 -6.76 4.68
CA THR A 189 -15.39 -7.57 4.44
C THR A 189 -14.12 -6.80 4.82
N VAL A 190 -13.97 -5.57 4.35
CA VAL A 190 -12.80 -4.73 4.63
C VAL A 190 -12.71 -4.42 6.12
N CYS A 191 -13.81 -4.00 6.76
CA CYS A 191 -13.82 -3.73 8.18
C CYS A 191 -13.47 -4.96 9.01
N SER A 192 -13.98 -6.14 8.63
CA SER A 192 -13.68 -7.41 9.31
C SER A 192 -12.18 -7.70 9.29
N VAL A 193 -11.54 -7.62 8.11
CA VAL A 193 -10.10 -7.89 7.97
C VAL A 193 -9.29 -6.89 8.79
N LEU A 194 -9.63 -5.60 8.71
CA LEU A 194 -8.87 -4.55 9.39
C LEU A 194 -9.01 -4.64 10.91
N LEU A 195 -10.18 -5.02 11.44
CA LEU A 195 -10.39 -5.22 12.88
C LEU A 195 -9.62 -6.43 13.43
N THR A 196 -9.36 -7.45 12.59
CA THR A 196 -8.50 -8.59 12.99
C THR A 196 -7.00 -8.26 12.99
N CYS A 197 -6.60 -7.05 12.58
CA CYS A 197 -5.21 -6.65 12.47
C CYS A 197 -4.85 -5.55 13.47
N ILE A 198 -3.78 -5.77 14.24
CA ILE A 198 -3.26 -4.84 15.27
C ILE A 198 -3.01 -3.42 14.70
N ARG A 199 -2.72 -3.29 13.40
CA ARG A 199 -2.45 -2.01 12.73
C ARG A 199 -3.62 -1.48 11.88
N GLY A 200 -4.80 -2.09 11.95
CA GLY A 200 -5.94 -1.72 11.12
C GLY A 200 -6.70 -0.48 11.59
N HIS A 201 -6.50 -0.01 12.82
CA HIS A 201 -7.32 1.06 13.42
C HIS A 201 -7.20 2.41 12.69
N SER A 202 -5.99 2.83 12.31
CA SER A 202 -5.80 4.08 11.55
C SER A 202 -6.46 3.99 10.17
N THR A 203 -6.33 2.85 9.50
CA THR A 203 -6.99 2.58 8.22
C THR A 203 -8.52 2.57 8.34
N LEU A 204 -9.07 1.96 9.39
CA LEU A 204 -10.51 1.98 9.69
C LEU A 204 -11.00 3.40 9.93
N ARG A 205 -10.21 4.21 10.63
CA ARG A 205 -10.48 5.64 10.80
C ARG A 205 -10.51 6.35 9.45
N CYS A 206 -9.50 6.18 8.61
CA CYS A 206 -9.46 6.74 7.25
C CYS A 206 -10.69 6.33 6.44
N LEU A 207 -11.03 5.04 6.44
CA LEU A 207 -12.20 4.50 5.75
C LEU A 207 -13.50 5.17 6.20
N ALA A 208 -13.71 5.31 7.50
CA ALA A 208 -14.88 6.02 8.05
C ALA A 208 -14.92 7.50 7.65
N LEU A 209 -13.76 8.16 7.62
CA LEU A 209 -13.64 9.55 7.21
C LEU A 209 -13.88 9.77 5.71
N LEU A 210 -13.65 8.77 4.85
CA LEU A 210 -13.90 8.86 3.41
C LEU A 210 -15.39 9.13 3.10
N ARG A 211 -16.32 8.49 3.83
CA ARG A 211 -17.77 8.77 3.73
C ARG A 211 -18.48 8.61 5.06
N ARG A 212 -18.45 9.66 5.87
CA ARG A 212 -18.99 9.69 7.23
C ARG A 212 -20.48 9.35 7.28
N ASP A 213 -21.26 9.91 6.36
CA ASP A 213 -22.73 9.83 6.37
C ASP A 213 -23.28 8.72 5.44
N HIS A 214 -22.44 7.75 5.05
CA HIS A 214 -22.86 6.71 4.12
C HIS A 214 -23.84 5.72 4.77
N PRO A 215 -25.00 5.41 4.16
CA PRO A 215 -26.02 4.55 4.77
C PRO A 215 -25.54 3.11 5.05
N ALA A 216 -24.55 2.62 4.30
CA ALA A 216 -23.98 1.28 4.48
C ALA A 216 -23.33 1.06 5.85
N TRP A 217 -22.96 2.12 6.59
CA TRP A 217 -22.38 1.98 7.93
C TRP A 217 -23.30 1.27 8.90
N SER A 218 -24.60 1.58 8.88
CA SER A 218 -25.57 0.98 9.79
C SER A 218 -25.60 -0.55 9.67
N GLU A 219 -25.75 -1.07 8.45
CA GLU A 219 -25.73 -2.50 8.17
C GLU A 219 -24.37 -3.13 8.45
N CYS A 220 -23.28 -2.44 8.08
CA CYS A 220 -21.92 -2.92 8.33
C CYS A 220 -21.68 -3.15 9.81
N LEU A 221 -21.96 -2.14 10.65
CA LEU A 221 -21.76 -2.22 12.09
C LEU A 221 -22.60 -3.36 12.70
N THR A 222 -23.88 -3.49 12.35
CA THR A 222 -24.72 -4.61 12.81
C THR A 222 -24.14 -5.97 12.44
N LYS A 223 -23.60 -6.13 11.23
CA LYS A 223 -22.93 -7.38 10.81
C LYS A 223 -21.63 -7.62 11.58
N LEU A 224 -20.84 -6.58 11.86
CA LEU A 224 -19.59 -6.69 12.62
C LEU A 224 -19.79 -7.26 14.03
N ASP A 225 -20.92 -6.97 14.70
CA ASP A 225 -21.24 -7.54 16.03
C ASP A 225 -21.41 -9.07 15.99
N THR A 226 -21.74 -9.62 14.83
CA THR A 226 -21.94 -11.07 14.66
C THR A 226 -20.65 -11.82 14.37
N ILE A 227 -19.56 -11.10 14.09
CA ILE A 227 -18.26 -11.66 13.71
C ILE A 227 -17.61 -12.45 14.84
N PRO A 228 -17.54 -11.98 16.10
CA PRO A 228 -16.94 -12.77 17.18
C PRO A 228 -17.56 -14.18 17.28
N VAL A 229 -18.87 -14.28 17.04
CA VAL A 229 -19.64 -15.53 17.07
C VAL A 229 -19.45 -16.36 15.79
N GLN A 230 -19.48 -15.74 14.60
CA GLN A 230 -19.36 -16.44 13.32
C GLN A 230 -17.94 -16.97 13.04
N PHE A 231 -16.92 -16.43 13.71
CA PHE A 231 -15.53 -16.68 13.36
C PHE A 231 -14.81 -17.59 14.36
N GLY A 232 -15.50 -18.03 15.42
CA GLY A 232 -14.88 -18.83 16.50
C GLY A 232 -13.68 -18.12 17.13
N ALA A 233 -13.65 -16.79 17.02
CA ALA A 233 -12.49 -15.93 17.23
C ALA A 233 -12.57 -15.20 18.58
N GLU A 234 -13.20 -15.83 19.58
CA GLU A 234 -13.24 -15.34 20.97
C GLU A 234 -11.83 -15.06 21.54
N ALA A 235 -10.78 -15.63 20.93
CA ALA A 235 -9.38 -15.43 21.31
C ALA A 235 -8.62 -14.33 20.52
N TYR A 236 -9.16 -13.78 19.42
CA TYR A 236 -8.39 -12.93 18.49
C TYR A 236 -8.99 -11.54 18.22
N LEU A 237 -10.30 -11.38 18.36
CA LEU A 237 -10.95 -10.08 18.27
C LEU A 237 -11.19 -9.55 19.68
N ASP A 238 -10.53 -8.44 20.02
CA ASP A 238 -10.91 -7.73 21.23
C ASP A 238 -12.29 -7.09 20.97
N SER A 239 -13.31 -7.57 21.68
CA SER A 239 -14.66 -7.00 21.63
C SER A 239 -14.66 -5.48 21.84
N HIS A 240 -13.65 -4.94 22.56
CA HIS A 240 -13.49 -3.51 22.76
C HIS A 240 -13.17 -2.76 21.45
N ASP A 241 -12.43 -3.34 20.50
CA ASP A 241 -12.07 -2.65 19.26
C ASP A 241 -13.26 -2.44 18.33
N ILE A 242 -14.20 -3.38 18.31
CA ILE A 242 -15.47 -3.26 17.57
C ILE A 242 -16.34 -2.17 18.21
N ILE A 243 -16.42 -2.16 19.55
CA ILE A 243 -17.19 -1.17 20.31
C ILE A 243 -16.61 0.24 20.12
N ASP A 244 -15.29 0.41 20.29
CA ASP A 244 -14.58 1.67 20.09
C ASP A 244 -14.79 2.20 18.67
N PHE A 245 -14.70 1.33 17.66
CA PHE A 245 -14.92 1.70 16.26
C PHE A 245 -16.37 2.12 15.99
N ARG A 246 -17.33 1.36 16.50
CA ARG A 246 -18.76 1.69 16.41
C ARG A 246 -19.05 3.04 17.02
N GLU A 247 -18.60 3.28 18.26
CA GLU A 247 -18.83 4.55 18.96
C GLU A 247 -18.26 5.72 18.15
N PHE A 248 -17.10 5.54 17.53
CA PHE A 248 -16.51 6.52 16.64
C PHE A 248 -17.37 6.81 15.41
N VAL A 249 -17.88 5.78 14.73
CA VAL A 249 -18.75 5.95 13.54
C VAL A 249 -20.09 6.56 13.93
N ASP A 250 -20.75 6.08 14.98
CA ASP A 250 -22.05 6.57 15.47
C ASP A 250 -22.00 8.04 15.93
N ARG A 251 -20.83 8.51 16.39
CA ARG A 251 -20.58 9.92 16.71
C ARG A 251 -20.24 10.79 15.50
N GLY A 252 -20.42 10.29 14.28
CA GLY A 252 -20.11 11.02 13.06
C GLY A 252 -18.61 11.14 12.79
N CYS A 253 -17.83 10.10 13.13
CA CYS A 253 -16.38 10.06 12.99
C CYS A 253 -15.65 11.15 13.80
N VAL A 254 -16.16 11.47 14.99
CA VAL A 254 -15.56 12.42 15.94
C VAL A 254 -14.96 11.66 17.11
N GLY A 255 -13.66 11.85 17.37
CA GLY A 255 -12.95 11.22 18.49
C GLY A 255 -11.54 10.75 18.15
N ALA A 256 -10.88 10.12 19.12
CA ALA A 256 -9.48 9.68 19.05
C ALA A 256 -9.29 8.27 18.46
N TYR A 257 -10.35 7.59 18.01
CA TYR A 257 -10.21 6.25 17.41
C TYR A 257 -9.18 6.26 16.27
N GLY A 258 -8.18 5.39 16.34
CA GLY A 258 -7.12 5.30 15.33
C GLY A 258 -6.16 6.49 15.28
N ILE A 259 -6.23 7.44 16.23
CA ILE A 259 -5.18 8.45 16.47
C ILE A 259 -4.27 7.88 17.54
N ASP A 260 -3.05 7.48 17.15
CA ASP A 260 -1.95 7.04 18.03
C ASP A 260 -2.42 6.38 19.34
N LYS A 261 -2.95 5.15 19.29
CA LYS A 261 -2.91 4.28 20.48
C LYS A 261 -1.42 3.91 20.62
N PRO A 262 -0.66 4.43 21.61
CA PRO A 262 0.65 3.86 21.90
C PRO A 262 0.42 2.40 22.24
N ASP A 263 1.14 1.49 21.57
CA ASP A 263 1.05 0.04 21.74
C ASP A 263 0.95 -0.31 23.24
N SER A 264 -0.27 -0.54 23.72
CA SER A 264 -0.54 -0.65 25.15
C SER A 264 -0.25 -2.06 25.65
N HIS A 265 0.97 -2.54 25.40
CA HIS A 265 1.57 -3.69 26.09
C HIS A 265 3.09 -3.52 26.27
N THR A 266 3.55 -2.32 26.61
CA THR A 266 4.85 -2.14 27.26
C THR A 266 4.65 -1.83 28.74
N PRO A 267 5.22 -2.61 29.68
CA PRO A 267 5.18 -2.27 31.10
C PRO A 267 5.92 -0.95 31.30
N ARG A 268 5.26 0.03 31.92
CA ARG A 268 5.83 1.32 32.30
C ARG A 268 7.21 1.14 32.95
N ARG A 269 8.23 1.75 32.35
CA ARG A 269 9.39 2.23 33.09
C ARG A 269 9.34 3.75 33.09
N ASP A 270 9.09 4.30 34.26
CA ASP A 270 9.21 5.72 34.55
C ASP A 270 10.67 6.15 34.32
N HIS A 271 10.89 7.12 33.44
CA HIS A 271 12.01 8.06 33.54
C HIS A 271 11.63 9.41 32.95
N ASP A 272 11.65 10.42 33.82
CA ASP A 272 11.44 11.83 33.54
C ASP A 272 12.53 12.40 32.61
N GLY A 273 12.12 13.20 31.61
CA GLY A 273 13.02 14.00 30.75
C GLY A 273 12.32 14.55 29.51
N PRO A 274 12.68 15.76 29.01
CA PRO A 274 11.72 16.75 28.53
C PRO A 274 11.17 16.51 27.13
N SER A 275 9.85 16.76 27.03
CA SER A 275 9.02 17.06 25.85
C SER A 275 9.73 17.34 24.52
N CYS A 276 9.63 16.37 23.61
CA CYS A 276 9.61 16.61 22.16
C CYS A 276 8.15 16.67 21.69
N PRO A 277 7.80 17.54 20.72
CA PRO A 277 6.45 17.57 20.17
C PRO A 277 6.21 16.32 19.30
N PRO A 278 4.96 15.84 19.17
CA PRO A 278 4.68 14.65 18.38
C PRO A 278 4.81 14.98 16.89
N GLU A 279 5.78 14.35 16.22
CA GLU A 279 5.88 14.36 14.76
C GLU A 279 4.78 13.48 14.18
N ASP A 280 3.79 14.11 13.54
CA ASP A 280 2.73 13.47 12.77
C ASP A 280 3.32 12.48 11.75
N SER A 281 2.92 11.21 11.83
CA SER A 281 3.24 10.13 10.87
C SER A 281 2.74 10.44 9.45
N LEU A 282 1.73 11.31 9.31
CA LEU A 282 1.29 11.93 8.06
C LEU A 282 2.37 12.79 7.37
N SER A 283 3.31 13.33 8.14
CA SER A 283 4.40 14.16 7.63
C SER A 283 5.41 13.35 6.84
N ARG A 284 5.69 12.10 7.26
CA ARG A 284 6.72 11.25 6.63
C ARG A 284 6.30 10.72 5.28
N LEU A 285 5.06 10.28 5.12
CA LEU A 285 4.53 9.85 3.81
C LEU A 285 4.46 11.03 2.82
N ARG A 286 4.04 12.22 3.28
CA ARG A 286 4.07 13.46 2.48
C ARG A 286 5.49 13.92 2.15
N LEU A 287 6.43 13.85 3.10
CA LEU A 287 7.84 14.16 2.88
C LEU A 287 8.46 13.20 1.86
N TRP A 288 8.09 11.92 1.90
CA TRP A 288 8.57 10.90 0.97
C TRP A 288 8.00 11.08 -0.45
N LEU A 289 6.69 11.32 -0.60
CA LEU A 289 6.08 11.63 -1.90
C LEU A 289 6.65 12.92 -2.52
N ASN A 290 6.95 13.93 -1.71
CA ASN A 290 7.56 15.18 -2.17
C ASN A 290 9.06 15.05 -2.51
N GLN A 291 9.76 14.06 -1.94
CA GLN A 291 11.17 13.78 -2.24
C GLN A 291 11.34 12.89 -3.49
N LEU A 292 10.35 12.05 -3.81
CA LEU A 292 10.39 11.15 -4.97
C LEU A 292 9.86 11.75 -6.28
N TRP A 293 9.10 12.86 -6.21
CA TRP A 293 8.57 13.54 -7.38
C TRP A 293 8.66 15.06 -7.23
N PRO A 294 9.82 15.68 -7.54
CA PRO A 294 9.91 17.13 -7.58
C PRO A 294 8.92 17.64 -8.63
N ARG A 295 7.92 18.42 -8.19
CA ARG A 295 7.06 19.17 -9.11
C ARG A 295 7.96 19.96 -10.06
N LEU A 296 7.98 19.58 -11.34
CA LEU A 296 8.52 20.41 -12.40
C LEU A 296 7.67 21.69 -12.43
N GLY A 297 8.25 22.76 -11.89
CA GLY A 297 7.66 24.08 -11.94
C GLY A 297 7.45 24.50 -13.38
N VAL A 298 6.19 24.81 -13.71
CA VAL A 298 5.87 25.74 -14.79
C VAL A 298 6.54 27.06 -14.41
N ARG A 299 7.69 27.32 -15.02
CA ARG A 299 8.33 28.63 -14.97
C ARG A 299 7.48 29.54 -15.83
N ALA A 300 6.64 30.35 -15.18
CA ALA A 300 6.04 31.51 -15.82
C ALA A 300 7.18 32.42 -16.30
N THR A 301 7.48 32.38 -17.58
CA THR A 301 8.17 33.45 -18.28
C THR A 301 7.15 34.55 -18.55
N ASN A 302 7.40 35.74 -18.00
CA ASN A 302 7.05 37.04 -18.57
C ASN A 302 8.05 38.02 -17.93
N GLU A 303 9.03 38.49 -18.71
CA GLU A 303 9.15 39.91 -19.18
C GLU A 303 9.78 40.78 -18.09
N GLU A 304 10.70 41.71 -18.30
CA GLU A 304 11.35 42.37 -19.43
C GLU A 304 12.38 43.27 -18.73
N VAL A 305 13.66 43.34 -19.12
CA VAL A 305 14.43 44.61 -19.04
C VAL A 305 15.54 44.60 -20.10
N VAL A 306 15.24 45.29 -21.19
CA VAL A 306 16.06 46.25 -21.95
C VAL A 306 17.44 45.81 -22.49
N MET A 307 17.42 45.55 -23.81
CA MET A 307 18.54 45.79 -24.72
C MET A 307 18.81 47.30 -24.86
N SER A 308 20.06 47.72 -24.70
CA SER A 308 20.59 48.89 -25.41
C SER A 308 22.07 48.67 -25.66
N GLY A 309 22.42 48.38 -26.91
CA GLY A 309 23.79 48.46 -27.39
C GLY A 309 24.19 49.91 -27.69
N VAL A 310 25.46 50.24 -27.48
CA VAL A 310 26.19 51.26 -28.24
C VAL A 310 27.65 50.81 -28.28
N GLY A 311 28.24 50.75 -29.48
CA GLY A 311 29.61 50.34 -29.72
C GLY A 311 30.65 51.47 -29.67
N GLN A 312 31.79 51.20 -30.34
CA GLN A 312 32.98 52.04 -30.57
C GLN A 312 33.99 52.02 -29.39
N VAL A 313 35.30 51.81 -29.56
CA VAL A 313 36.24 51.68 -30.70
C VAL A 313 37.25 50.58 -30.34
#